data_AF-A0A7S4J4D2-F1
#
_entry.id   AF-A0A7S4J4D2-F1
#
_cell.length_a   1.000
_cell.length_b   1.000
_cell.length_c   1.000
_cell.angle_alpha   90.00
_cell.angle_beta   90.00
_cell.angle_gamma   90.00
#
_symmetry.space_group_name_H-M   'P 1'
#
loop_
_entity.id
_entity.type
_entity.pdbx_description
1 polymer ?
#
loop_
_entity_poly.entity_id
_entity_poly.type
_entity_poly.pdbx_seq_one_letter_code
_entity_poly.pdbx_strand_id
1 'polypeptide(L)'
;PTESPSAASLAALKADVWVRGGKTDPWVPGRVENEIGRSKLLVRTAKGTCEVDLATHGELFTVNPGLEPDMTSLWYLHEPGILHNLRGRFELDEPYTSVAHLLIAVNPLKPLASPEMPTIAAATSTSALGPHPYVIA
;
A
#
# COMPACT_ATOMS: atom_id res chain seq x y z
N PRO A 1 16.03 8.81 -4.61
CA PRO A 1 16.13 8.60 -6.07
C PRO A 1 15.72 7.17 -6.42
N THR A 2 14.42 6.89 -6.34
CA THR A 2 13.83 5.63 -6.81
C THR A 2 13.40 5.88 -8.24
N GLU A 3 14.24 5.50 -9.21
CA GLU A 3 13.82 5.43 -10.61
C GLU A 3 12.67 4.42 -10.68
N SER A 4 11.48 4.90 -11.04
CA SER A 4 10.35 4.04 -11.37
C SER A 4 10.81 3.06 -12.46
N PRO A 5 10.71 1.73 -12.26
CA PRO A 5 11.21 0.76 -13.21
C PRO A 5 10.55 0.95 -14.57
N SER A 6 11.35 0.89 -15.65
CA SER A 6 10.83 1.06 -17.01
C SER A 6 9.83 -0.03 -17.37
N ALA A 7 8.90 0.29 -18.28
CA ALA A 7 7.84 -0.61 -18.74
C ALA A 7 8.33 -2.02 -19.11
N ALA A 8 9.48 -2.07 -19.80
CA ALA A 8 10.09 -3.29 -20.29
C ALA A 8 10.60 -4.19 -19.15
N SER A 9 11.12 -3.63 -18.06
CA SER A 9 11.59 -4.43 -16.92
C SER A 9 10.41 -5.03 -16.14
N LEU A 10 9.34 -4.27 -15.97
CA LEU A 10 8.12 -4.73 -15.30
C LEU A 10 7.42 -5.86 -16.07
N ALA A 11 7.39 -5.78 -17.40
CA ALA A 11 6.87 -6.84 -18.25
C ALA A 11 7.71 -8.12 -18.17
N ALA A 12 9.04 -8.00 -18.18
CA ALA A 12 9.94 -9.14 -18.05
C ALA A 12 9.84 -9.82 -16.67
N LEU A 13 9.61 -9.04 -15.61
CA LEU A 13 9.50 -9.52 -14.22
C LEU A 13 8.11 -10.04 -13.85
N LYS A 14 7.10 -9.92 -14.74
CA LYS A 14 5.68 -10.17 -14.43
C LYS A 14 5.27 -9.51 -13.11
N ALA A 15 5.68 -8.25 -12.96
CA ALA A 15 5.51 -7.52 -11.71
C ALA A 15 4.02 -7.27 -11.41
N ASP A 16 3.69 -7.25 -10.12
CA ASP A 16 2.38 -6.85 -9.64
C ASP A 16 2.33 -5.32 -9.55
N VAL A 17 1.32 -4.73 -10.18
CA VAL A 17 1.17 -3.29 -10.41
C VAL A 17 -0.26 -2.84 -10.09
N TRP A 18 -0.41 -1.56 -9.78
CA TRP A 18 -1.71 -0.92 -9.58
C TRP A 18 -2.23 -0.32 -10.87
N VAL A 19 -3.47 -0.64 -11.18
CA VAL A 19 -4.22 -0.07 -12.30
C VAL A 19 -5.31 0.85 -11.76
N ARG A 20 -5.53 1.98 -12.44
CA ARG A 20 -6.65 2.87 -12.12
C ARG A 20 -7.98 2.13 -12.31
N GLY A 21 -8.78 2.10 -11.27
CA GLY A 21 -10.09 1.48 -11.25
C GLY A 21 -11.22 2.46 -11.51
N GLY A 22 -12.39 2.14 -10.94
CA GLY A 22 -13.61 2.95 -11.06
C GLY A 22 -13.83 3.89 -9.86
N LYS A 23 -15.03 4.46 -9.76
CA LYS A 23 -15.38 5.36 -8.65
C LYS A 23 -15.37 4.69 -7.27
N THR A 24 -15.66 3.39 -7.18
CA THR A 24 -15.76 2.67 -5.89
C THR A 24 -14.42 2.16 -5.39
N ASP A 25 -13.61 1.57 -6.27
CA ASP A 25 -12.25 1.14 -5.99
C ASP A 25 -11.32 1.86 -6.98
N PRO A 26 -10.65 2.95 -6.54
CA PRO A 26 -9.84 3.78 -7.43
C PRO A 26 -8.57 3.07 -7.91
N TRP A 27 -8.15 2.02 -7.20
CA TRP A 27 -6.94 1.26 -7.48
C TRP A 27 -7.23 -0.24 -7.40
N VAL A 28 -6.84 -0.97 -8.44
CA VAL A 28 -7.02 -2.42 -8.51
C VAL A 28 -5.66 -3.07 -8.79
N PRO A 29 -5.26 -4.10 -8.03
CA PRO A 29 -4.00 -4.79 -8.30
C PRO A 29 -4.13 -5.66 -9.55
N GLY A 30 -3.10 -5.69 -10.36
CA GLY A 30 -2.99 -6.53 -11.55
C GLY A 30 -1.55 -6.94 -11.81
N ARG A 31 -1.37 -7.96 -12.64
CA ARG A 31 -0.06 -8.49 -13.02
C ARG A 31 0.25 -8.15 -14.45
N VAL A 32 1.43 -7.60 -14.73
CA VAL A 32 1.87 -7.33 -16.10
C VAL A 32 2.13 -8.67 -16.80
N GLU A 33 1.48 -8.89 -17.95
CA GLU A 33 1.66 -10.12 -18.73
C GLU A 33 2.57 -9.92 -19.93
N ASN A 34 2.30 -8.90 -20.74
CA ASN A 34 3.01 -8.62 -21.98
C ASN A 34 3.08 -7.11 -22.23
N GLU A 35 4.10 -6.68 -22.97
CA GLU A 35 4.18 -5.35 -23.54
C GLU A 35 3.58 -5.36 -24.95
N ILE A 36 2.73 -4.37 -25.24
CA ILE A 36 2.14 -4.15 -26.56
C ILE A 36 2.75 -2.87 -27.14
N GLY A 37 3.68 -3.04 -28.08
CA GLY A 37 4.36 -1.90 -28.71
C GLY A 37 5.46 -1.32 -27.82
N ARG A 38 5.50 0.02 -27.67
CA ARG A 38 6.54 0.74 -26.92
C ARG A 38 6.07 1.41 -25.62
N SER A 39 4.75 1.55 -25.44
CA SER A 39 4.18 2.32 -24.33
C SER A 39 2.95 1.67 -23.68
N LYS A 40 2.46 0.55 -24.23
CA LYS A 40 1.27 -0.11 -23.70
C LYS A 40 1.66 -1.41 -23.02
N LEU A 41 1.04 -1.67 -21.88
CA LEU A 41 1.19 -2.90 -21.12
C LEU A 41 -0.16 -3.61 -21.05
N LEU A 42 -0.13 -4.92 -21.25
CA LEU A 42 -1.26 -5.80 -21.02
C LEU A 42 -1.18 -6.28 -19.57
N VAL A 43 -2.13 -5.85 -18.75
CA VAL A 43 -2.19 -6.17 -17.32
C VAL A 43 -3.39 -7.07 -17.06
N ARG A 44 -3.16 -8.21 -16.42
CA ARG A 44 -4.22 -9.10 -15.96
C ARG A 44 -4.68 -8.68 -14.58
N THR A 45 -5.94 -8.27 -14.49
CA THR A 45 -6.58 -7.84 -13.24
C THR A 45 -7.66 -8.83 -12.83
N ALA A 46 -8.12 -8.79 -11.57
CA ALA A 46 -9.21 -9.66 -11.11
C ALA A 46 -10.53 -9.47 -11.89
N LYS A 47 -10.74 -8.30 -12.50
CA LYS A 47 -11.93 -7.95 -13.30
C LYS A 47 -11.78 -8.30 -14.79
N GLY A 48 -10.64 -8.85 -15.21
CA GLY A 48 -10.32 -9.14 -16.61
C GLY A 48 -8.97 -8.55 -17.02
N THR A 49 -8.67 -8.64 -18.31
CA THR A 49 -7.45 -8.08 -18.89
C THR A 49 -7.67 -6.62 -19.27
N CYS A 50 -6.74 -5.75 -18.87
CA CYS A 50 -6.78 -4.32 -19.16
C CYS A 50 -5.52 -3.89 -19.90
N GLU A 51 -5.68 -3.03 -20.90
CA GLU A 51 -4.56 -2.36 -21.56
C GLU A 51 -4.29 -1.04 -20.84
N VAL A 52 -3.04 -0.84 -20.42
CA VAL A 52 -2.59 0.38 -19.76
C VAL A 52 -1.59 1.09 -20.66
N ASP A 53 -1.90 2.31 -21.06
CA ASP A 53 -0.99 3.15 -21.85
C ASP A 53 -0.20 4.10 -20.96
N LEU A 54 1.10 3.86 -20.85
CA LEU A 54 2.03 4.66 -20.05
C LEU A 54 2.19 6.07 -20.61
N ALA A 55 2.00 6.28 -21.90
CA ALA A 55 2.09 7.62 -22.50
C ALA A 55 0.95 8.54 -22.04
N THR A 56 -0.21 7.95 -21.72
CA THR A 56 -1.39 8.69 -21.26
C THR A 56 -1.45 8.81 -19.74
N HIS A 57 -1.02 7.78 -19.02
CA HIS A 57 -1.15 7.71 -17.56
C HIS A 57 0.12 8.09 -16.79
N GLY A 58 1.25 8.30 -17.49
CA GLY A 58 2.51 8.82 -16.94
C GLY A 58 3.30 7.79 -16.14
N GLU A 59 2.69 7.22 -15.10
CA GLU A 59 3.37 6.34 -14.14
C GLU A 59 2.54 5.10 -13.81
N LEU A 60 3.24 3.96 -13.70
CA LEU A 60 2.68 2.71 -13.21
C LEU A 60 3.23 2.45 -11.82
N PHE A 61 2.35 2.17 -10.87
CA PHE A 61 2.75 1.95 -9.48
C PHE A 61 2.89 0.46 -9.20
N THR A 62 3.93 0.07 -8.49
CA THR A 62 4.18 -1.33 -8.10
C THR A 62 3.43 -1.71 -6.83
N VAL A 63 3.10 -2.98 -6.67
CA VAL A 63 2.44 -3.46 -5.45
C VAL A 63 3.48 -3.68 -4.36
N ASN A 64 3.21 -3.18 -3.15
CA ASN A 64 4.04 -3.49 -1.98
C ASN A 64 3.82 -4.95 -1.55
N PRO A 65 4.85 -5.66 -1.08
CA PRO A 65 4.75 -7.09 -0.76
C PRO A 65 3.86 -7.40 0.45
N GLY A 66 3.59 -6.41 1.32
CA GLY A 66 2.83 -6.61 2.55
C GLY A 66 2.28 -5.33 3.15
N LEU A 67 1.60 -5.49 4.29
CA LEU A 67 1.09 -4.41 5.13
C LEU A 67 2.12 -4.10 6.21
N GLU A 68 2.35 -2.82 6.46
CA GLU A 68 3.36 -2.37 7.42
C GLU A 68 2.72 -1.49 8.50
N PRO A 69 3.14 -1.65 9.77
CA PRO A 69 2.65 -0.82 10.86
C PRO A 69 3.17 0.62 10.80
N ASP A 70 4.36 0.81 10.22
CA ASP A 70 4.92 2.10 9.86
C ASP A 70 5.03 2.21 8.33
N MET A 71 4.38 3.23 7.75
CA MET A 71 4.41 3.43 6.30
C MET A 71 5.79 3.81 5.76
N THR A 72 6.73 4.22 6.62
CA THR A 72 8.12 4.44 6.18
C THR A 72 8.83 3.15 5.79
N SER A 73 8.34 1.99 6.25
CA SER A 73 8.85 0.66 5.89
C SER A 73 8.32 0.14 4.55
N LEU A 74 7.35 0.81 3.94
CA LEU A 74 6.86 0.45 2.61
C LEU A 74 7.95 0.68 1.55
N TRP A 75 8.07 -0.27 0.62
CA TRP A 75 9.05 -0.18 -0.47
C TRP A 75 8.69 0.95 -1.44
N TYR A 76 7.40 1.10 -1.70
CA TYR A 76 6.85 2.09 -2.59
C TYR A 76 5.80 2.94 -1.88
N LEU A 77 6.14 4.21 -1.64
CA LEU A 77 5.27 5.17 -0.97
C LEU A 77 4.50 6.02 -1.99
N HIS A 78 3.50 5.40 -2.62
CA HIS A 78 2.57 6.07 -3.54
C HIS A 78 1.12 5.90 -3.08
N GLU A 79 0.22 6.70 -3.63
CA GLU A 79 -1.20 6.73 -3.30
C GLU A 79 -1.85 5.33 -3.22
N PRO A 80 -1.72 4.42 -4.21
CA PRO A 80 -2.34 3.10 -4.11
C PRO A 80 -1.78 2.24 -2.96
N GLY A 81 -0.49 2.38 -2.64
CA GLY A 81 0.18 1.59 -1.61
C GLY A 81 -0.26 2.03 -0.22
N ILE A 82 -0.39 3.34 -0.01
CA ILE A 82 -0.92 3.93 1.22
C ILE A 82 -2.37 3.49 1.45
N LEU A 83 -3.22 3.59 0.42
CA LEU A 83 -4.63 3.19 0.51
C LEU A 83 -4.77 1.69 0.78
N HIS A 84 -3.97 0.86 0.11
CA HIS A 84 -3.95 -0.59 0.35
C HIS A 84 -3.50 -0.91 1.78
N ASN A 85 -2.46 -0.24 2.29
CA ASN A 85 -1.98 -0.44 3.64
C ASN A 85 -3.05 -0.11 4.69
N LEU A 86 -3.65 1.09 4.58
CA LEU A 86 -4.70 1.54 5.50
C LEU A 86 -5.93 0.62 5.47
N ARG A 87 -6.35 0.19 4.28
CA ARG A 87 -7.49 -0.73 4.12
C ARG A 87 -7.20 -2.10 4.73
N GLY A 88 -6.04 -2.69 4.41
CA GLY A 88 -5.68 -4.02 4.91
C GLY A 88 -5.58 -4.04 6.43
N ARG A 89 -4.99 -3.01 7.05
CA ARG A 89 -4.89 -2.92 8.52
C ARG A 89 -6.24 -2.66 9.18
N PHE A 90 -7.10 -1.86 8.54
CA PHE A 90 -8.49 -1.70 8.99
C PHE A 90 -9.26 -3.03 9.00
N GLU A 91 -9.08 -3.86 7.96
CA GLU A 91 -9.70 -5.19 7.88
C GLU A 91 -9.17 -6.17 8.94
N LEU A 92 -7.97 -5.92 9.48
CA LEU A 92 -7.34 -6.67 10.57
C LEU A 92 -7.61 -6.10 11.97
N ASP A 93 -8.51 -5.13 12.12
CA ASP A 93 -8.82 -4.45 13.39
C ASP A 93 -7.64 -3.67 14.00
N GLU A 94 -6.72 -3.22 13.15
CA GLU A 94 -5.57 -2.38 13.50
C GLU A 94 -5.72 -0.97 12.88
N PRO A 95 -6.54 -0.08 13.46
CA PRO A 95 -6.88 1.22 12.84
C PRO A 95 -5.75 2.26 12.88
N TYR A 96 -4.70 2.00 13.64
CA TYR A 96 -3.62 2.92 13.90
C TYR A 96 -2.41 2.57 13.06
N THR A 97 -1.86 3.52 12.31
CA THR A 97 -0.67 3.32 11.46
C THR A 97 0.29 4.47 11.65
N SER A 98 1.56 4.17 11.90
CA SER A 98 2.60 5.18 12.03
C SER A 98 3.08 5.65 10.67
N VAL A 99 3.51 6.91 10.60
CA VAL A 99 4.25 7.48 9.48
C VAL A 99 5.38 8.32 10.07
N ALA A 100 6.53 7.69 10.27
CA ALA A 100 7.63 8.28 11.02
C ALA A 100 7.17 8.76 12.42
N HIS A 101 7.01 10.06 12.62
CA HIS A 101 6.59 10.67 13.88
C HIS A 101 5.09 10.99 13.94
N LEU A 102 4.35 10.73 12.87
CA LEU A 102 2.90 10.95 12.80
C LEU A 102 2.14 9.64 13.05
N LEU A 103 0.96 9.75 13.64
CA LEU A 103 0.04 8.63 13.82
C LEU A 103 -1.24 8.89 13.02
N ILE A 104 -1.58 7.98 12.11
CA ILE A 104 -2.84 7.98 11.39
C ILE A 104 -3.81 7.03 12.09
N ALA A 105 -5.02 7.51 12.35
CA ALA A 105 -6.11 6.73 12.93
C ALA A 105 -7.30 6.68 11.98
N VAL A 106 -7.71 5.48 11.58
CA VAL A 106 -8.94 5.25 10.81
C VAL A 106 -10.04 4.81 11.76
N ASN A 107 -11.17 5.53 11.79
CA ASN A 107 -12.24 5.22 12.76
C ASN A 107 -12.86 3.84 12.50
N PRO A 108 -12.74 2.86 13.44
CA PRO A 108 -13.28 1.51 13.28
C PRO A 108 -14.82 1.44 13.35
N LEU A 109 -15.49 2.47 13.88
CA LEU A 109 -16.95 2.49 14.15
C LEU A 109 -17.44 1.32 15.03
N LYS A 110 -16.52 0.66 15.73
CA LYS A 110 -16.78 -0.43 16.67
C LYS A 110 -15.79 -0.34 17.85
N PRO A 111 -16.13 -0.91 19.02
CA PRO A 111 -15.17 -1.03 20.11
C PRO A 111 -14.01 -1.96 19.71
N LEU A 112 -12.80 -1.60 20.15
CA LEU A 112 -11.60 -2.42 19.99
C LEU A 112 -11.10 -2.87 21.37
N ALA A 113 -10.40 -4.01 21.39
CA ALA A 113 -9.75 -4.48 22.60
C ALA A 113 -8.70 -3.47 23.07
N SER A 114 -8.67 -3.22 24.38
CA SER A 114 -7.62 -2.37 24.96
C SER A 114 -6.27 -3.07 24.85
N PRO A 115 -5.21 -2.36 24.42
CA PRO A 115 -3.88 -2.94 24.39
C PRO A 115 -3.37 -3.20 25.81
N GLU A 116 -2.36 -4.07 25.93
CA GLU A 116 -1.72 -4.36 27.21
C GLU A 116 -0.92 -3.15 27.71
N MET A 117 -1.57 -2.33 28.55
CA MET A 117 -0.98 -1.11 29.12
C MET A 117 0.36 -1.33 29.85
N PRO A 118 0.59 -2.42 30.61
CA PRO A 118 1.89 -2.67 31.23
C PRO A 118 3.01 -2.80 30.21
N THR A 119 2.75 -3.43 29.08
CA THR A 119 3.70 -3.62 27.98
C THR A 119 4.03 -2.28 27.32
N ILE A 120 3.03 -1.41 27.15
CA ILE A 120 3.24 -0.06 26.60
C ILE A 120 4.07 0.80 27.56
N ALA A 121 3.74 0.79 28.86
CA ALA A 121 4.43 1.59 29.87
C ALA A 121 5.88 1.15 30.11
N ALA A 122 6.18 -0.13 29.91
CA ALA A 122 7.52 -0.68 30.07
C ALA A 122 8.42 -0.47 28.83
N ALA A 123 7.88 -0.02 27.70
CA ALA A 123 8.65 0.10 26.47
C ALA A 123 9.61 1.30 26.51
N THR A 124 10.86 1.03 26.16
CA THR A 124 11.93 2.05 26.11
C THR A 124 11.89 2.89 24.82
N SER A 125 11.31 2.36 23.74
CA SER A 125 11.20 3.05 22.46
C SER A 125 9.84 2.85 21.79
N THR A 126 9.34 3.91 21.17
CA THR A 126 8.07 3.92 20.43
C THR A 126 8.13 3.07 19.16
N SER A 127 9.32 2.86 18.60
CA SER A 127 9.57 2.01 17.44
C SER A 127 9.46 0.51 17.71
N ALA A 128 9.52 0.09 18.97
CA ALA A 128 9.42 -1.32 19.36
C ALA A 128 7.97 -1.78 19.56
N LEU A 129 7.04 -0.82 19.67
CA LEU A 129 5.62 -1.09 19.89
C LEU A 129 4.82 -0.88 18.61
N GLY A 130 3.69 -1.57 18.53
CA GLY A 130 2.70 -1.30 17.50
C GLY A 130 2.15 0.13 17.60
N PRO A 131 1.73 0.72 16.48
CA PRO A 131 1.14 2.06 16.45
C PRO A 131 -0.10 2.13 17.35
N HIS A 132 -0.10 3.07 18.30
CA HIS A 132 -1.24 3.29 19.18
C HIS A 132 -1.21 4.72 19.76
N PRO A 133 -2.35 5.37 20.03
CA PRO A 133 -2.38 6.68 20.69
C PRO A 133 -1.63 6.76 22.01
N TYR A 134 -1.65 5.67 22.80
CA TYR A 134 -0.92 5.60 24.08
C TYR A 134 0.61 5.55 23.91
N VAL A 135 1.13 5.25 22.73
CA VAL A 135 2.58 5.20 22.46
C VAL A 135 3.13 6.60 22.16
N ILE A 136 2.27 7.53 21.72
CA ILE A 136 2.66 8.91 21.39
C ILE A 136 2.24 9.94 22.44
N ALA A 137 1.56 9.50 23.51
CA ALA A 137 0.97 10.34 24.55
C ALA A 137 1.95 10.71 25.67
#